data_AF-A0A496WNI3-F1
#
_entry.id   AF-A0A496WNI3-F1
#
_cell.length_a   1.000
_cell.length_b   1.000
_cell.length_c   1.000
_cell.angle_alpha   90.00
_cell.angle_beta   90.00
_cell.angle_gamma   90.00
#
_symmetry.space_group_name_H-M   'P 1'
#
loop_
_entity.id
_entity.type
_entity.pdbx_description
1 polymer ?
#
loop_
_entity_poly.entity_id
_entity_poly.type
_entity_poly.pdbx_seq_one_letter_code
_entity_poly.pdbx_strand_id
1 'polypeptide(L)'
;MSIEIYTILLEIKEWIAAESYKIVPQSPITKAMAYYQNQWPKLEAIFLDGRLKQDNNLIENSIRPLALGRKNYIFAGSHTGAERNAMMYSFMGSCPEGIPLGQNAGC
;
A
#
# COMPACT_ATOMS: atom_id res chain seq x y z
N MET A 1 -12.43 -6.06 -20.14
CA MET A 1 -11.78 -6.71 -18.99
C MET A 1 -12.03 -5.95 -17.68
N SER A 2 -11.78 -4.63 -17.58
CA SER A 2 -12.06 -3.90 -16.31
C SER A 2 -13.55 -3.74 -15.93
N ILE A 3 -14.46 -3.68 -16.91
CA ILE A 3 -15.89 -3.45 -16.64
C ILE A 3 -16.54 -4.65 -15.94
N GLU A 4 -16.23 -5.87 -16.38
CA GLU A 4 -16.78 -7.10 -15.78
C GLU A 4 -16.34 -7.27 -14.32
N ILE A 5 -15.09 -6.94 -14.01
CA ILE A 5 -14.55 -7.00 -12.64
C ILE A 5 -15.24 -5.98 -11.75
N TYR A 6 -15.48 -4.76 -12.25
CA TYR A 6 -16.15 -3.72 -11.49
C TYR A 6 -17.59 -4.10 -11.12
N THR A 7 -18.33 -4.73 -12.04
CA THR A 7 -19.69 -5.24 -11.77
C THR A 7 -19.69 -6.29 -10.64
N ILE A 8 -18.78 -7.26 -10.68
CA ILE A 8 -18.66 -8.28 -9.62
C ILE A 8 -18.33 -7.64 -8.27
N LEU A 9 -17.47 -6.63 -8.25
CA LEU A 9 -17.12 -5.92 -7.02
C LEU A 9 -18.31 -5.16 -6.42
N LEU A 10 -19.18 -4.60 -7.27
CA LEU A 10 -20.41 -3.96 -6.82
C LEU A 10 -21.36 -4.97 -6.18
N GLU A 11 -21.55 -6.14 -6.79
CA GLU A 11 -22.36 -7.22 -6.21
C GLU A 11 -21.84 -7.65 -4.84
N ILE A 12 -20.50 -7.79 -4.70
CA ILE A 12 -19.86 -8.12 -3.42
C ILE A 12 -20.09 -7.01 -2.39
N LYS A 13 -20.00 -5.74 -2.78
CA LYS A 13 -20.23 -4.60 -1.88
C LYS A 13 -21.66 -4.60 -1.34
N GLU A 14 -22.65 -4.80 -2.21
CA GLU A 14 -24.05 -4.88 -1.83
C GLU A 14 -24.31 -6.07 -0.91
N TRP A 15 -23.72 -7.23 -1.23
CA TRP A 15 -23.82 -8.42 -0.40
C TRP A 15 -23.21 -8.20 1.00
N ILE A 16 -22.02 -7.60 1.10
CA ILE A 16 -21.37 -7.29 2.38
C ILE A 16 -22.20 -6.28 3.19
N ALA A 17 -22.80 -5.28 2.54
CA ALA A 17 -23.67 -4.33 3.21
C ALA A 17 -24.90 -5.04 3.81
N ALA A 18 -25.55 -5.92 3.05
CA ALA A 18 -26.71 -6.68 3.52
C ALA A 18 -26.37 -7.68 4.62
N GLU A 19 -25.23 -8.36 4.52
CA GLU A 19 -24.80 -9.39 5.47
C GLU A 19 -24.26 -8.79 6.78
N SER A 20 -23.70 -7.58 6.74
CA SER A 20 -23.15 -6.91 7.92
C SER A 20 -24.15 -6.73 9.07
N TYR A 21 -25.44 -6.64 8.77
CA TYR A 21 -26.52 -6.52 9.76
C TYR A 21 -26.89 -7.83 10.46
N LYS A 22 -26.51 -8.99 9.90
CA LYS A 22 -26.90 -10.32 10.42
C LYS A 22 -25.85 -10.93 11.36
N ILE A 23 -24.67 -10.33 11.42
CA ILE A 23 -23.51 -10.90 12.12
C ILE A 23 -23.40 -10.32 13.53
N VAL A 24 -22.92 -11.16 14.46
CA VAL A 24 -22.64 -10.77 15.84
C VAL A 24 -21.70 -9.55 15.90
N PRO A 25 -22.06 -8.50 16.68
CA PRO A 25 -21.20 -7.34 16.87
C PRO A 25 -19.81 -7.73 17.36
N GLN A 26 -18.76 -7.12 16.78
CA GLN A 26 -17.34 -7.30 17.13
C GLN A 26 -16.66 -8.64 16.78
N SER A 27 -17.32 -9.52 16.02
CA SER A 27 -16.63 -10.70 15.47
C SER A 27 -15.48 -10.30 14.52
N PRO A 28 -14.46 -11.15 14.32
CA PRO A 28 -13.39 -10.90 13.34
C PRO A 28 -13.93 -10.62 11.93
N ILE A 29 -15.02 -11.29 11.55
CA ILE A 29 -15.64 -11.10 10.23
C ILE A 29 -16.35 -9.75 10.12
N THR A 30 -17.01 -9.27 11.19
CA THR A 30 -17.57 -7.91 11.22
C THR A 30 -16.48 -6.86 11.06
N LYS A 31 -15.32 -7.05 11.71
CA LYS A 31 -14.17 -6.15 11.55
C LYS A 31 -13.64 -6.14 10.12
N ALA A 32 -13.56 -7.30 9.48
CA ALA A 32 -13.14 -7.42 8.08
C ALA A 32 -14.13 -6.75 7.12
N MET A 33 -15.43 -6.95 7.32
CA MET A 33 -16.47 -6.31 6.52
C MET A 33 -16.48 -4.78 6.68
N ALA A 34 -16.36 -4.28 7.91
CA ALA A 34 -16.23 -2.85 8.17
C ALA A 34 -14.96 -2.28 7.53
N TYR A 35 -13.84 -3.00 7.60
CA TYR A 35 -12.61 -2.61 6.91
C TYR A 35 -12.81 -2.53 5.40
N TYR A 36 -13.44 -3.53 4.79
CA TYR A 36 -13.74 -3.53 3.35
C TYR A 36 -14.61 -2.33 2.95
N GLN A 37 -15.71 -2.08 3.68
CA GLN A 37 -16.59 -0.93 3.42
C GLN A 37 -15.83 0.40 3.49
N ASN A 38 -14.93 0.55 4.46
CA ASN A 38 -14.09 1.74 4.60
C ASN A 38 -13.05 1.90 3.46
N GLN A 39 -12.58 0.81 2.85
CA GLN A 39 -11.64 0.89 1.72
C GLN A 39 -12.35 1.03 0.36
N TRP A 40 -13.65 0.78 0.28
CA TRP A 40 -14.41 0.84 -0.98
C TRP A 40 -14.16 2.10 -1.82
N PRO A 41 -14.16 3.33 -1.26
CA PRO A 41 -13.93 4.54 -2.05
C PRO A 41 -12.57 4.55 -2.78
N LYS A 42 -11.53 3.95 -2.18
CA LYS A 42 -10.20 3.84 -2.81
C LYS A 42 -10.18 2.81 -3.91
N LEU A 43 -10.88 1.70 -3.70
CA LEU A 43 -10.98 0.62 -4.67
C LEU A 43 -11.77 1.08 -5.91
N GLU A 44 -12.86 1.79 -5.71
CA GLU A 44 -13.67 2.41 -6.76
C GLU A 44 -12.88 3.44 -7.57
N ALA A 45 -12.06 4.26 -6.91
CA ALA A 45 -11.21 5.23 -7.60
C ALA A 45 -10.27 4.61 -8.64
N ILE A 46 -9.77 3.38 -8.41
CA ILE A 46 -8.91 2.67 -9.37
C ILE A 46 -9.66 2.33 -10.67
N PHE A 47 -10.95 2.04 -10.58
CA PHE A 47 -11.76 1.73 -11.76
C PHE A 47 -12.28 2.98 -12.48
N LEU A 48 -12.42 4.09 -11.75
CA LEU A 48 -12.84 5.38 -12.30
C LEU A 48 -11.69 6.16 -12.93
N ASP A 49 -10.48 6.08 -12.36
CA ASP A 49 -9.28 6.74 -12.86
C ASP A 49 -8.22 5.71 -13.28
N GLY A 50 -8.11 5.47 -14.59
CA GLY A 50 -7.14 4.54 -15.16
C GLY A 50 -5.67 4.95 -15.02
N ARG A 51 -5.36 6.11 -14.43
CA ARG A 51 -4.00 6.49 -14.05
C ARG A 51 -3.55 5.80 -12.76
N LEU A 52 -4.49 5.37 -11.93
CA LEU A 52 -4.22 4.66 -10.70
C LEU A 52 -3.98 3.18 -10.99
N LYS A 53 -2.84 2.67 -10.51
CA LYS A 53 -2.49 1.25 -10.62
C LYS A 53 -3.20 0.46 -9.52
N GLN A 54 -3.70 -0.72 -9.88
CA GLN A 54 -4.34 -1.62 -8.91
C GLN A 54 -3.32 -2.18 -7.91
N ASP A 55 -2.09 -2.41 -8.35
CA ASP A 55 -0.99 -2.83 -7.50
C ASP A 55 -0.19 -1.62 -6.99
N ASN A 56 0.25 -1.72 -5.74
CA ASN A 56 1.17 -0.78 -5.11
C ASN A 56 2.63 -1.26 -5.24
N ASN A 57 2.92 -2.25 -6.07
CA ASN A 57 4.21 -2.95 -6.09
C ASN A 57 5.38 -1.98 -6.34
N LEU A 58 5.16 -0.96 -7.17
CA LEU A 58 6.15 0.10 -7.42
C LEU A 58 6.47 0.90 -6.15
N ILE A 59 5.45 1.22 -5.35
CA ILE A 59 5.59 1.94 -4.09
C ILE A 59 6.23 1.04 -3.05
N GLU A 60 5.80 -0.22 -2.95
CA GLU A 60 6.42 -1.19 -2.04
C GLU A 60 7.91 -1.37 -2.35
N ASN A 61 8.26 -1.46 -3.63
CA ASN A 61 9.65 -1.54 -4.08
C ASN A 61 10.44 -0.26 -3.74
N SER A 62 9.82 0.93 -3.80
CA SER A 62 10.51 2.18 -3.46
C SER A 62 10.74 2.32 -1.94
N ILE A 63 9.83 1.84 -1.10
CA ILE A 63 9.94 1.94 0.36
C ILE A 63 10.72 0.79 0.99
N ARG A 64 10.85 -0.36 0.31
CA ARG A 64 11.56 -1.55 0.83
C ARG A 64 13.00 -1.26 1.31
N PRO A 65 13.83 -0.46 0.60
CA PRO A 65 15.18 -0.11 1.05
C PRO A 65 15.19 0.64 2.40
N LEU A 66 14.20 1.53 2.60
CA LEU A 66 14.02 2.28 3.85
C LEU A 66 13.64 1.34 5.00
N ALA A 67 12.75 0.37 4.77
CA ALA A 67 12.32 -0.60 5.77
C ALA A 67 13.44 -1.57 6.18
N LEU A 68 14.21 -2.09 5.20
CA LEU A 68 15.37 -2.94 5.45
C LEU A 68 16.49 -2.19 6.20
N GLY A 69 16.74 -0.94 5.82
CA GLY A 69 17.74 -0.10 6.47
C GLY A 69 17.49 0.08 7.97
N ARG A 70 16.24 0.33 8.38
CA ARG A 70 15.88 0.55 9.80
C ARG A 70 16.29 -0.59 10.74
N LYS A 71 16.33 -1.84 10.27
CA LYS A 71 16.77 -3.00 11.06
C LYS A 71 18.30 -3.09 11.19
N ASN A 72 19.04 -2.47 10.27
CA ASN A 72 20.51 -2.50 10.24
C ASN A 72 21.16 -1.34 10.99
N TYR A 73 20.44 -0.22 11.22
CA TYR A 73 20.95 0.98 11.91
C TYR A 73 20.61 1.03 13.42
N ILE A 74 20.41 -0.12 14.07
CA ILE A 74 20.01 -0.17 15.50
C ILE A 74 21.16 0.25 16.43
N PHE A 75 22.42 0.16 15.98
CA PHE A 75 23.63 0.54 16.74
C PHE A 75 23.88 2.05 16.82
N ALA A 76 22.86 2.81 16.50
CA ALA A 76 22.94 4.19 16.14
C ALA A 76 22.04 4.96 17.13
N GLY A 77 22.50 5.05 18.38
CA GLY A 77 21.76 5.62 19.53
C GLY A 77 22.23 6.98 20.08
N SER A 78 23.23 7.64 19.47
CA SER A 78 23.79 8.94 19.93
C SER A 78 23.45 10.12 18.99
N HIS A 79 23.84 11.38 19.28
CA HIS A 79 23.46 12.64 18.56
C HIS A 79 23.56 12.59 17.02
N THR A 80 24.46 11.73 16.58
CA THR A 80 24.77 11.22 15.26
C THR A 80 23.71 10.29 14.67
N GLY A 81 22.62 10.05 15.40
CA GLY A 81 21.30 9.44 15.13
C GLY A 81 20.46 10.29 14.22
N ALA A 82 20.72 11.56 14.39
CA ALA A 82 20.11 12.65 13.71
C ALA A 82 20.59 12.76 12.28
N GLU A 83 21.85 12.51 11.96
CA GLU A 83 22.25 12.46 10.55
C GLU A 83 21.74 11.16 9.86
N ARG A 84 21.35 10.15 10.66
CA ARG A 84 20.96 8.78 10.22
C ARG A 84 19.61 8.72 9.51
N ASN A 85 18.87 9.79 9.67
CA ASN A 85 17.68 10.09 8.92
C ASN A 85 17.92 11.25 7.96
N ALA A 86 19.04 11.97 8.00
CA ALA A 86 19.26 13.16 7.16
C ALA A 86 19.30 12.81 5.66
N MET A 87 19.51 11.54 5.30
CA MET A 87 19.54 11.10 3.91
C MET A 87 18.74 9.85 3.59
N MET A 88 18.01 9.23 4.54
CA MET A 88 16.90 8.29 4.20
C MET A 88 15.81 8.93 3.32
N TYR A 89 16.07 10.16 2.94
CA TYR A 89 15.52 11.51 3.04
C TYR A 89 16.20 12.42 2.00
N SER A 90 17.23 11.94 1.30
CA SER A 90 17.61 12.49 0.01
C SER A 90 16.90 11.77 -1.16
N PHE A 91 15.85 10.95 -1.10
CA PHE A 91 14.84 10.44 -0.14
C PHE A 91 14.11 9.23 -0.73
N MET A 92 14.33 8.72 -1.94
CA MET A 92 13.20 8.38 -2.85
C MET A 92 12.67 9.59 -3.64
N GLY A 93 13.05 10.87 -3.44
CA GLY A 93 14.38 11.46 -3.60
C GLY A 93 14.62 12.04 -4.98
N SER A 94 14.73 11.16 -5.96
CA SER A 94 15.07 11.50 -7.33
C SER A 94 14.20 10.75 -8.35
N CYS A 95 13.17 10.05 -7.89
CA CYS A 95 12.37 9.07 -8.62
C CYS A 95 12.01 9.44 -10.08
N PRO A 96 12.43 8.66 -11.09
CA PRO A 96 11.55 8.26 -12.18
C PRO A 96 10.98 6.88 -11.81
N GLU A 97 9.74 6.57 -12.17
CA GLU A 97 9.13 5.30 -11.77
C GLU A 97 10.00 4.06 -12.08
N GLY A 98 10.28 3.24 -11.05
CA GLY A 98 10.78 1.87 -11.19
C GLY A 98 12.30 1.71 -11.36
N ILE A 99 13.01 1.42 -10.27
CA ILE A 99 14.36 0.84 -10.37
C ILE A 99 14.19 -0.64 -10.77
N PRO A 100 14.70 -1.08 -11.95
CA PRO A 100 14.73 -2.50 -12.28
C PRO A 100 15.74 -3.16 -11.34
N LEU A 101 15.27 -4.13 -10.56
CA LEU A 101 16.12 -4.97 -9.73
C LEU A 101 17.06 -5.76 -10.66
N GLY A 102 18.30 -5.29 -10.85
CA GLY A 102 19.38 -6.10 -11.41
C GLY A 102 20.17 -5.58 -12.61
N GLN A 103 20.45 -4.27 -12.73
CA GLN A 103 21.56 -3.84 -13.61
C GLN A 103 22.49 -2.87 -12.90
N ASN A 104 23.69 -3.40 -12.63
CA ASN A 104 24.97 -2.73 -12.43
C ASN A 104 24.93 -1.19 -12.38
N ALA A 105 24.96 -0.65 -11.16
CA ALA A 105 25.52 0.67 -10.93
C ALA A 105 27.05 0.56 -11.07
N GLY A 106 27.51 0.53 -12.32
CA GLY A 106 28.90 0.79 -12.66
C GLY A 106 29.15 2.29 -12.54
N CYS A 107 30.12 2.65 -11.70
CA CYS A 107 31.20 3.47 -12.22
C CYS A 107 32.15 2.56 -13.01
#